data_AF-A0A1Q4HBX6-F1
#
_entry.id   AF-A0A1Q4HBX6-F1
#
_cell.length_a   1.000
_cell.length_b   1.000
_cell.length_c   1.000
_cell.angle_alpha   90.00
_cell.angle_beta   90.00
_cell.angle_gamma   90.00
#
_symmetry.space_group_name_H-M   'P 1'
#
loop_
_entity.id
_entity.type
_entity.pdbx_description
1 polymer ?
#
loop_
_entity_poly.entity_id
_entity_poly.type
_entity_poly.pdbx_seq_one_letter_code
_entity_poly.pdbx_strand_id
1 'polypeptide(L)'
;MLLAILDVVRRRRLTWGFLFLFCSLSIYWMETAGDWAQHLIYSPAFAQHHLLEWLPVKTPNDPLFMPFAYAVYWGVHALLVLWLSQWVASKTGWSMLKSLLILAIPINYVWDFVVEGAATAMGWWTYDPGIGPVLQWPNGGQITLLWTIGLMCVWPNLIAYWAGKPPIRSLNHLERFCGLRRFTAPKETVAPGGSAAVGTTGPGRPVGVATAPRVLSKQQEFDDHLNYVVTIARWRFELLRLGAWFIGFQVSFVLLLVVPLLLMRILTGISSPYIP
;
A
#
# COMPACT_ATOMS: atom_id res chain seq x y z
N MET A 1 -8.17 4.44 -8.94
CA MET A 1 -7.28 3.99 -10.04
C MET A 1 -7.01 5.06 -11.09
N LEU A 2 -8.03 5.60 -11.76
CA LEU A 2 -7.84 6.55 -12.87
C LEU A 2 -6.97 7.77 -12.50
N LEU A 3 -7.19 8.36 -11.32
CA LEU A 3 -6.36 9.46 -10.81
C LEU A 3 -4.88 9.08 -10.65
N ALA A 4 -4.59 7.85 -10.22
CA ALA A 4 -3.21 7.38 -10.07
C ALA A 4 -2.54 7.18 -11.44
N ILE A 5 -3.27 6.67 -12.43
CA ILE A 5 -2.78 6.55 -13.81
C ILE A 5 -2.51 7.94 -14.41
N LEU A 6 -3.44 8.88 -14.25
CA LEU A 6 -3.25 10.26 -14.71
C LEU A 6 -2.03 10.92 -14.04
N ASP A 7 -1.80 10.66 -12.76
CA ASP A 7 -0.63 11.15 -12.03
C ASP A 7 0.68 10.55 -12.58
N VAL A 8 0.69 9.26 -12.92
CA VAL A 8 1.83 8.60 -13.59
C VAL A 8 2.13 9.24 -14.94
N VAL A 9 1.11 9.46 -15.77
CA VAL A 9 1.27 10.07 -17.10
C VAL A 9 1.80 11.50 -16.97
N ARG A 10 1.24 12.29 -16.04
CA ARG A 10 1.65 13.68 -15.79
C ARG A 10 3.07 13.80 -15.27
N ARG A 11 3.48 12.90 -14.37
CA ARG A 11 4.83 12.91 -13.76
C ARG A 11 5.86 12.10 -14.52
N ARG A 12 5.44 11.35 -15.56
CA ARG A 12 6.26 10.39 -16.33
C ARG A 12 7.04 9.43 -15.41
N ARG A 13 6.39 8.98 -14.34
CA ARG A 13 6.99 8.17 -13.27
C ARG A 13 5.96 7.28 -12.62
N LEU A 14 6.34 6.08 -12.18
CA LEU A 14 5.50 5.27 -11.31
C LEU A 14 5.45 5.90 -9.92
N THR A 15 4.31 6.54 -9.63
CA THR A 15 4.08 7.27 -8.37
C THR A 15 3.82 6.29 -7.24
N TRP A 16 4.00 6.74 -5.99
CA TRP A 16 3.69 5.91 -4.82
C TRP A 16 2.26 5.39 -4.86
N GLY A 17 1.29 6.27 -5.17
CA GLY A 17 -0.12 5.89 -5.24
C GLY A 17 -0.38 4.86 -6.32
N PHE A 18 0.23 4.98 -7.50
CA PHE A 18 0.11 3.96 -8.53
C PHE A 18 0.73 2.63 -8.11
N LEU A 19 1.96 2.63 -7.61
CA LEU A 19 2.67 1.41 -7.19
C LEU A 19 1.90 0.68 -6.10
N PHE A 20 1.43 1.39 -5.08
CA PHE A 20 0.68 0.81 -3.97
C PHE A 20 -0.64 0.21 -4.45
N LEU A 21 -1.42 0.97 -5.23
CA LEU A 21 -2.71 0.51 -5.74
C LEU A 21 -2.56 -0.66 -6.71
N PHE A 22 -1.61 -0.59 -7.64
CA PHE A 22 -1.35 -1.65 -8.60
C PHE A 22 -0.90 -2.95 -7.90
N CYS A 23 0.03 -2.85 -6.95
CA CYS A 23 0.50 -4.02 -6.22
C CYS A 23 -0.61 -4.60 -5.33
N SER A 24 -1.43 -3.75 -4.70
CA SER A 24 -2.60 -4.18 -3.91
C SER A 24 -3.68 -4.85 -4.76
N LEU A 25 -3.86 -4.43 -6.02
CA LEU A 25 -4.74 -5.13 -6.96
C LEU A 25 -4.14 -6.49 -7.34
N SER A 26 -2.82 -6.54 -7.55
CA SER A 26 -2.12 -7.75 -8.02
C SER A 26 -2.03 -8.88 -7.01
N ILE A 27 -2.29 -8.62 -5.73
CA ILE A 27 -2.28 -9.66 -4.68
C ILE A 27 -3.62 -10.40 -4.56
N TYR A 28 -4.68 -9.91 -5.22
CA TYR A 28 -6.04 -10.45 -5.14
C TYR A 28 -6.13 -11.96 -5.40
N TRP A 29 -5.37 -12.49 -6.36
CA TRP A 29 -5.43 -13.91 -6.69
C TRP A 29 -4.91 -14.82 -5.55
N MET A 30 -4.09 -14.30 -4.65
CA MET A 30 -3.65 -15.03 -3.45
C MET A 30 -4.63 -14.86 -2.31
N GLU A 31 -5.32 -13.72 -2.28
CA GLU A 31 -6.30 -13.42 -1.26
C GLU A 31 -7.51 -14.33 -1.33
N THR A 32 -7.98 -14.71 -2.53
CA THR A 32 -9.05 -15.71 -2.64
C THR A 32 -8.68 -17.05 -1.97
N ALA A 33 -7.39 -17.39 -1.88
CA ALA A 33 -6.94 -18.57 -1.14
C ALA A 33 -6.96 -18.33 0.38
N GLY A 34 -6.71 -17.09 0.84
CA GLY A 34 -6.91 -16.67 2.23
C GLY A 34 -8.39 -16.67 2.63
N ASP A 35 -9.24 -16.09 1.80
CA ASP A 35 -10.70 -16.10 1.94
C ASP A 35 -11.25 -17.52 2.00
N TRP A 36 -10.79 -18.39 1.10
CA TRP A 36 -11.08 -19.82 1.15
C TRP A 36 -10.69 -20.42 2.51
N ALA A 37 -9.48 -20.11 3.00
CA ALA A 37 -9.00 -20.64 4.27
C ALA A 37 -9.83 -20.16 5.48
N GLN A 38 -10.51 -19.02 5.36
CA GLN A 38 -11.37 -18.45 6.40
C GLN A 38 -12.85 -18.82 6.25
N HIS A 39 -13.18 -19.61 5.25
CA HIS A 39 -14.54 -19.92 4.84
C HIS A 39 -15.36 -18.67 4.46
N LEU A 40 -14.74 -17.69 3.82
CA LEU A 40 -15.44 -16.52 3.32
C LEU A 40 -16.23 -16.87 2.06
N ILE A 41 -17.51 -16.52 2.07
CA ILE A 41 -18.46 -16.74 0.98
C ILE A 41 -18.97 -15.39 0.51
N TYR A 42 -18.61 -15.00 -0.72
CA TYR A 42 -19.18 -13.82 -1.37
C TYR A 42 -20.61 -14.07 -1.84
N SER A 43 -21.43 -13.02 -1.80
CA SER A 43 -22.81 -13.05 -2.28
C SER A 43 -22.88 -13.36 -3.78
N PRO A 44 -23.77 -14.29 -4.20
CA PRO A 44 -23.94 -14.60 -5.61
C PRO A 44 -24.66 -13.49 -6.39
N ALA A 45 -25.19 -12.46 -5.71
CA ALA A 45 -25.86 -11.34 -6.35
C ALA A 45 -24.93 -10.41 -7.15
N PHE A 46 -23.61 -10.51 -6.93
CA PHE A 46 -22.64 -9.72 -7.65
C PHE A 46 -22.27 -10.33 -9.00
N ALA A 47 -21.95 -9.47 -9.97
CA ALA A 47 -21.33 -9.91 -11.21
C ALA A 47 -19.99 -10.59 -10.90
N GLN A 48 -19.75 -11.76 -11.49
CA GLN A 48 -18.59 -12.59 -11.21
C GLN A 48 -17.60 -12.60 -12.38
N HIS A 49 -16.34 -12.93 -12.10
CA HIS A 49 -15.33 -13.20 -13.12
C HIS A 49 -14.81 -14.64 -12.99
N HIS A 50 -14.19 -15.16 -14.04
CA HIS A 50 -13.68 -16.54 -14.08
C HIS A 50 -12.14 -16.62 -14.20
N LEU A 51 -11.44 -15.52 -13.87
CA LEU A 51 -9.99 -15.40 -14.02
C LEU A 51 -9.18 -16.37 -13.14
N LEU A 52 -9.80 -16.91 -12.09
CA LEU A 52 -9.15 -17.74 -11.08
C LEU A 52 -9.61 -19.20 -11.10
N GLU A 53 -10.36 -19.65 -12.11
CA GLU A 53 -10.83 -21.05 -12.21
C GLU A 53 -9.71 -22.10 -12.22
N TRP A 54 -8.50 -21.69 -12.60
CA TRP A 54 -7.32 -22.54 -12.56
C TRP A 54 -6.79 -22.78 -11.12
N LEU A 55 -7.23 -21.99 -10.14
CA LEU A 55 -6.79 -22.09 -8.75
C LEU A 55 -7.68 -23.10 -7.99
N PRO A 56 -7.12 -24.20 -7.47
CA PRO A 56 -7.91 -25.22 -6.77
C PRO A 56 -8.44 -24.75 -5.41
N VAL A 57 -7.77 -23.76 -4.81
CA VAL A 57 -8.04 -23.23 -3.47
C VAL A 57 -8.52 -21.78 -3.64
N LYS A 58 -9.84 -21.62 -3.81
CA LYS A 58 -10.47 -20.32 -4.06
C LYS A 58 -11.90 -20.27 -3.54
N THR A 59 -12.43 -19.06 -3.38
CA THR A 59 -13.84 -18.86 -3.02
C THR A 59 -14.81 -19.34 -4.13
N PRO A 60 -16.03 -19.77 -3.78
CA PRO A 60 -17.00 -20.25 -4.76
C PRO A 60 -17.44 -19.18 -5.77
N ASN A 61 -17.64 -17.96 -5.28
CA ASN A 61 -18.03 -16.80 -6.09
C ASN A 61 -16.87 -15.80 -6.11
N ASP A 62 -16.52 -15.28 -7.29
CA ASP A 62 -15.43 -14.32 -7.47
C ASP A 62 -15.98 -12.98 -7.99
N PRO A 63 -16.36 -12.02 -7.11
CA PRO A 63 -16.99 -10.79 -7.56
C PRO A 63 -16.04 -9.91 -8.39
N LEU A 64 -16.53 -9.39 -9.51
CA LEU A 64 -15.76 -8.60 -10.47
C LEU A 64 -15.09 -7.36 -9.84
N PHE A 65 -15.70 -6.81 -8.80
CA PHE A 65 -15.22 -5.60 -8.13
C PHE A 65 -14.12 -5.89 -7.09
N MET A 66 -13.93 -7.13 -6.64
CA MET A 66 -13.01 -7.45 -5.54
C MET A 66 -11.56 -7.01 -5.77
N PRO A 67 -10.93 -7.25 -6.94
CA PRO A 67 -9.56 -6.77 -7.18
C PRO A 67 -9.41 -5.24 -6.97
N PHE A 68 -10.46 -4.48 -7.30
CA PHE A 68 -10.48 -3.03 -7.14
C PHE A 68 -10.79 -2.61 -5.71
N ALA A 69 -11.72 -3.31 -5.04
CA ALA A 69 -12.00 -3.12 -3.62
C ALA A 69 -10.74 -3.31 -2.79
N TYR A 70 -9.96 -4.36 -3.05
CA TYR A 70 -8.68 -4.62 -2.38
C TYR A 70 -7.67 -3.49 -2.55
N ALA A 71 -7.54 -2.97 -3.77
CA ALA A 71 -6.65 -1.86 -4.00
C ALA A 71 -7.05 -0.61 -3.22
N VAL A 72 -8.35 -0.32 -3.13
CA VAL A 72 -8.87 0.80 -2.35
C VAL A 72 -8.74 0.54 -0.85
N TYR A 73 -9.13 -0.64 -0.38
CA TYR A 73 -9.07 -1.07 1.01
C TYR A 73 -7.66 -0.87 1.55
N TRP A 74 -6.66 -1.48 0.91
CA TRP A 74 -5.27 -1.39 1.38
C TRP A 74 -4.66 -0.02 1.17
N GLY A 75 -4.98 0.66 0.05
CA GLY A 75 -4.47 1.98 -0.24
C GLY A 75 -4.93 3.04 0.77
N VAL A 76 -6.22 3.04 1.12
CA VAL A 76 -6.80 3.97 2.10
C VAL A 76 -6.31 3.63 3.50
N HIS A 77 -6.30 2.34 3.88
CA HIS A 77 -5.75 1.90 5.16
C HIS A 77 -4.30 2.34 5.35
N ALA A 78 -3.44 2.14 4.34
CA ALA A 78 -2.03 2.53 4.40
C ALA A 78 -1.85 4.04 4.59
N LEU A 79 -2.63 4.86 3.87
CA LEU A 79 -2.60 6.31 4.06
C LEU A 79 -3.05 6.72 5.47
N LEU A 80 -4.11 6.10 5.98
CA LEU A 80 -4.65 6.37 7.31
C LEU A 80 -3.63 6.03 8.41
N VAL A 81 -3.08 4.80 8.40
CA VAL A 81 -2.14 4.36 9.44
C VAL A 81 -0.84 5.15 9.40
N LEU A 82 -0.32 5.48 8.21
CA LEU A 82 0.88 6.31 8.09
C LEU A 82 0.62 7.77 8.51
N TRP A 83 -0.57 8.30 8.25
CA TRP A 83 -0.94 9.63 8.73
C TRP A 83 -1.06 9.68 10.25
N LEU A 84 -1.82 8.76 10.86
CA LEU A 84 -1.98 8.67 12.31
C LEU A 84 -0.66 8.39 13.02
N SER A 85 0.17 7.50 12.48
CA SER A 85 1.49 7.18 13.06
C SER A 85 2.42 8.37 13.06
N GLN A 86 2.42 9.18 11.99
CA GLN A 86 3.21 10.42 11.94
C GLN A 86 2.66 11.45 12.93
N TRP A 87 1.34 11.56 13.04
CA TRP A 87 0.71 12.46 14.01
C TRP A 87 1.12 12.08 15.45
N VAL A 88 1.01 10.81 15.84
CA VAL A 88 1.47 10.31 17.14
C VAL A 88 2.96 10.57 17.34
N ALA A 89 3.80 10.25 16.35
CA ALA A 89 5.24 10.50 16.42
C ALA A 89 5.56 11.99 16.66
N SER A 90 4.85 12.90 15.98
CA SER A 90 5.03 14.35 16.14
C SER A 90 4.62 14.88 17.51
N LYS A 91 3.69 14.20 18.19
CA LYS A 91 3.18 14.59 19.52
C LYS A 91 3.97 13.98 20.67
N THR A 92 4.51 12.79 20.48
CA THR A 92 5.17 12.01 21.52
C THR A 92 6.70 12.01 21.42
N GLY A 93 7.26 12.44 20.28
CA GLY A 93 8.68 12.30 19.97
C GLY A 93 9.10 10.86 19.64
N TRP A 94 8.14 9.94 19.48
CA TRP A 94 8.43 8.53 19.15
C TRP A 94 8.90 8.35 17.71
N SER A 95 9.58 7.22 17.46
CA SER A 95 9.89 6.79 16.10
C SER A 95 8.61 6.43 15.35
N MET A 96 8.63 6.60 14.03
CA MET A 96 7.51 6.22 13.15
C MET A 96 7.10 4.75 13.32
N LEU A 97 8.08 3.85 13.47
CA LEU A 97 7.84 2.43 13.67
C LEU A 97 7.12 2.17 15.00
N LYS A 98 7.57 2.79 16.09
CA LYS A 98 6.95 2.63 17.41
C LYS A 98 5.49 3.11 17.40
N SER A 99 5.24 4.28 16.81
CA SER A 99 3.88 4.81 16.66
C SER A 99 2.98 3.86 15.86
N LEU A 100 3.50 3.32 14.76
CA LEU A 100 2.77 2.38 13.91
C LEU A 100 2.47 1.06 14.63
N LEU A 101 3.42 0.50 15.38
CA LEU A 101 3.21 -0.74 16.14
C LEU A 101 2.12 -0.59 17.20
N ILE A 102 2.07 0.54 17.91
CA ILE A 102 1.04 0.80 18.93
C ILE A 102 -0.33 1.03 18.29
N LEU A 103 -0.37 1.64 17.11
CA LEU A 103 -1.59 1.91 16.38
C LEU A 103 -2.11 0.71 15.57
N ALA A 104 -1.27 -0.29 15.29
CA ALA A 104 -1.62 -1.43 14.45
C ALA A 104 -2.90 -2.12 14.95
N ILE A 105 -2.98 -2.46 16.23
CA ILE A 105 -4.16 -3.13 16.77
C ILE A 105 -5.41 -2.25 16.70
N PRO A 106 -5.48 -1.08 17.36
CA PRO A 106 -6.73 -0.31 17.42
C PRO A 106 -7.20 0.18 16.04
N ILE A 107 -6.28 0.57 15.15
CA ILE A 107 -6.66 1.01 13.80
C ILE A 107 -7.21 -0.16 13.00
N ASN A 108 -6.56 -1.33 13.03
CA ASN A 108 -7.00 -2.46 12.20
C ASN A 108 -8.33 -3.02 12.70
N TYR A 109 -8.56 -3.09 14.01
CA TYR A 109 -9.87 -3.48 14.52
C TYR A 109 -10.97 -2.50 14.09
N VAL A 110 -10.76 -1.18 14.25
CA VAL A 110 -11.76 -0.18 13.83
C VAL A 110 -11.98 -0.24 12.32
N TRP A 111 -10.91 -0.30 11.54
CA TRP A 111 -10.96 -0.36 10.09
C TRP A 111 -11.73 -1.60 9.61
N ASP A 112 -11.42 -2.77 10.17
CA ASP A 112 -12.05 -4.02 9.78
C ASP A 112 -13.52 -4.08 10.21
N PHE A 113 -13.85 -3.69 11.44
CA PHE A 113 -15.24 -3.58 11.86
C PHE A 113 -16.06 -2.63 10.99
N VAL A 114 -15.47 -1.52 10.55
CA VAL A 114 -16.17 -0.56 9.67
C VAL A 114 -16.36 -1.14 8.27
N VAL A 115 -15.36 -1.81 7.70
CA VAL A 115 -15.43 -2.27 6.30
C VAL A 115 -16.02 -3.68 6.20
N GLU A 116 -15.39 -4.67 6.83
CA GLU A 116 -15.87 -6.06 6.85
C GLU A 116 -17.18 -6.19 7.63
N GLY A 117 -17.30 -5.50 8.76
CA GLY A 117 -18.52 -5.51 9.56
C GLY A 117 -19.70 -4.91 8.81
N ALA A 118 -19.50 -3.80 8.09
CA ALA A 118 -20.55 -3.24 7.23
C ALA A 118 -20.88 -4.14 6.05
N ALA A 119 -19.88 -4.75 5.40
CA ALA A 119 -20.10 -5.64 4.27
C ALA A 119 -20.89 -6.91 4.66
N THR A 120 -20.56 -7.51 5.80
CA THR A 120 -21.29 -8.65 6.35
C THR A 120 -22.71 -8.26 6.79
N ALA A 121 -22.89 -7.08 7.39
CA ALA A 121 -24.21 -6.55 7.73
C ALA A 121 -25.08 -6.22 6.49
N MET A 122 -24.45 -5.84 5.37
CA MET A 122 -25.13 -5.62 4.08
C MET A 122 -25.34 -6.92 3.29
N GLY A 123 -24.82 -8.07 3.76
CA GLY A 123 -24.93 -9.35 3.07
C GLY A 123 -24.06 -9.44 1.81
N TRP A 124 -22.97 -8.69 1.74
CA TRP A 124 -22.02 -8.75 0.62
C TRP A 124 -21.16 -10.01 0.66
N TRP A 125 -20.78 -10.45 1.87
CA TRP A 125 -20.14 -11.73 2.14
C TRP A 125 -20.36 -12.14 3.59
N THR A 126 -19.99 -13.36 3.92
CA THR A 126 -20.04 -13.91 5.29
C THR A 126 -18.94 -14.94 5.48
N TYR A 127 -18.52 -15.15 6.73
CA TYR A 127 -17.62 -16.24 7.09
C TYR A 127 -18.45 -17.41 7.63
N ASP A 128 -18.51 -18.55 6.93
CA ASP A 128 -19.37 -19.68 7.32
C ASP A 128 -18.74 -21.08 7.05
N PRO A 129 -18.38 -21.83 8.10
CA PRO A 129 -18.40 -21.43 9.51
C PRO A 129 -17.28 -20.43 9.81
N GLY A 130 -17.58 -19.39 10.59
CA GLY A 130 -16.56 -18.49 11.10
C GLY A 130 -15.62 -19.19 12.09
N ILE A 131 -14.33 -18.89 12.01
CA ILE A 131 -13.31 -19.53 12.85
C ILE A 131 -13.01 -18.65 14.06
N GLY A 132 -13.17 -19.20 15.27
CA GLY A 132 -12.99 -18.48 16.53
C GLY A 132 -14.22 -17.65 16.94
N PRO A 133 -14.06 -16.61 17.79
CA PRO A 133 -15.16 -15.74 18.17
C PRO A 133 -15.74 -15.01 16.95
N VAL A 134 -17.05 -15.10 16.77
CA VAL A 134 -17.79 -14.47 15.67
C VAL A 134 -18.80 -13.47 16.19
N LEU A 135 -19.00 -12.39 15.42
CA LEU A 135 -20.18 -11.54 15.56
C LEU A 135 -21.15 -11.90 14.44
N GLN A 136 -22.40 -12.18 14.79
CA GLN A 136 -23.45 -12.51 13.84
C GLN A 136 -24.50 -11.40 13.80
N TRP A 137 -24.86 -10.99 12.59
CA TRP A 137 -25.90 -10.00 12.33
C TRP A 137 -27.28 -10.65 12.17
N PRO A 138 -28.38 -9.88 12.31
CA PRO A 138 -29.73 -10.42 12.14
C PRO A 138 -30.03 -11.02 10.76
N ASN A 139 -29.30 -10.59 9.72
CA ASN A 139 -29.40 -11.14 8.35
C ASN A 139 -28.67 -12.49 8.18
N GLY A 140 -28.03 -13.01 9.24
CA GLY A 140 -27.24 -14.23 9.22
C GLY A 140 -25.76 -14.04 8.87
N GLY A 141 -25.34 -12.86 8.42
CA GLY A 141 -23.94 -12.56 8.12
C GLY A 141 -23.06 -12.62 9.37
N GLN A 142 -21.88 -13.22 9.24
CA GLN A 142 -20.92 -13.42 10.31
C GLN A 142 -19.59 -12.76 9.95
N ILE A 143 -18.90 -12.20 10.95
CA ILE A 143 -17.51 -11.71 10.88
C ILE A 143 -16.68 -12.40 11.98
N THR A 144 -15.45 -12.83 11.67
CA THR A 144 -14.54 -13.37 12.68
C THR A 144 -13.76 -12.26 13.38
N LEU A 145 -13.66 -12.32 14.71
CA LEU A 145 -13.14 -11.21 15.51
C LEU A 145 -11.66 -11.34 15.87
N LEU A 146 -11.06 -12.51 15.66
CA LEU A 146 -9.69 -12.78 16.09
C LEU A 146 -8.74 -13.02 14.92
N TRP A 147 -9.03 -14.01 14.07
CA TRP A 147 -8.06 -14.45 13.07
C TRP A 147 -8.00 -13.52 11.85
N THR A 148 -9.15 -13.11 11.30
CA THR A 148 -9.21 -12.12 10.21
C THR A 148 -8.49 -10.84 10.62
N ILE A 149 -8.95 -10.23 11.71
CA ILE A 149 -8.45 -8.93 12.18
C ILE A 149 -7.02 -9.02 12.72
N GLY A 150 -6.70 -10.09 13.45
CA GLY A 150 -5.40 -10.27 14.09
C GLY A 150 -4.26 -10.38 13.08
N LEU A 151 -4.46 -11.10 11.98
CA LEU A 151 -3.44 -11.19 10.92
C LEU A 151 -3.32 -9.87 10.13
N MET A 152 -4.42 -9.13 9.97
CA MET A 152 -4.40 -7.76 9.47
C MET A 152 -3.62 -6.81 10.38
N CYS A 153 -3.43 -7.09 11.67
CA CYS A 153 -2.57 -6.26 12.50
C CYS A 153 -1.09 -6.33 12.08
N VAL A 154 -0.68 -7.30 11.24
CA VAL A 154 0.73 -7.51 10.86
C VAL A 154 1.02 -7.02 9.44
N TRP A 155 0.54 -7.72 8.42
CA TRP A 155 0.95 -7.48 7.03
C TRP A 155 0.69 -6.06 6.51
N PRO A 156 -0.54 -5.49 6.60
CA PRO A 156 -0.81 -4.18 6.00
C PRO A 156 -0.06 -3.05 6.70
N ASN A 157 0.22 -3.19 8.00
CA ASN A 157 1.06 -2.24 8.74
C ASN A 157 2.53 -2.33 8.32
N LEU A 158 3.04 -3.54 8.16
CA LEU A 158 4.41 -3.78 7.66
C LEU A 158 4.58 -3.21 6.26
N ILE A 159 3.68 -3.54 5.33
CA ILE A 159 3.81 -3.10 3.94
C ILE A 159 3.65 -1.58 3.81
N ALA A 160 2.77 -0.96 4.60
CA ALA A 160 2.66 0.50 4.67
C ALA A 160 3.96 1.14 5.18
N TYR A 161 4.56 0.59 6.25
CA TYR A 161 5.85 1.06 6.76
C TYR A 161 6.99 0.90 5.75
N TRP A 162 7.03 -0.23 5.04
CA TRP A 162 8.05 -0.50 4.02
C TRP A 162 7.91 0.36 2.77
N ALA A 163 6.68 0.57 2.32
CA ALA A 163 6.33 1.47 1.24
C ALA A 163 6.67 2.92 1.57
N GLY A 164 6.65 3.28 2.86
CA GLY A 164 6.93 4.62 3.37
C GLY A 164 5.82 5.62 3.03
N LYS A 165 5.78 6.75 3.75
CA LYS A 165 4.76 7.78 3.54
C LYS A 165 5.13 8.75 2.42
N PRO A 166 4.20 9.10 1.50
CA PRO A 166 4.38 10.23 0.60
C PRO A 166 4.32 11.58 1.36
N PRO A 167 5.07 12.63 0.93
CA PRO A 167 5.94 12.67 -0.24
C PRO A 167 7.29 11.98 0.00
N ILE A 168 7.65 11.10 -0.94
CA ILE A 168 8.89 10.33 -0.87
C ILE A 168 10.04 11.19 -1.41
N ARG A 169 10.95 11.61 -0.52
CA ARG A 169 12.18 12.31 -0.90
C ARG A 169 13.31 11.36 -1.29
N SER A 170 13.40 10.21 -0.61
CA SER A 170 14.44 9.18 -0.77
C SER A 170 13.83 7.82 -1.08
N LEU A 171 14.63 6.84 -1.53
CA LEU A 171 14.15 5.45 -1.63
C LEU A 171 13.50 4.98 -0.33
N ASN A 172 12.36 4.28 -0.44
CA ASN A 172 11.70 3.67 0.71
C ASN A 172 12.42 2.39 1.16
N HIS A 173 11.95 1.76 2.25
CA HIS A 173 12.62 0.57 2.78
C HIS A 173 12.59 -0.59 1.79
N LEU A 174 11.47 -0.76 1.07
CA LEU A 174 11.28 -1.81 0.09
C LEU A 174 12.27 -1.70 -1.09
N GLU A 175 12.39 -0.50 -1.65
CA GLU A 175 13.34 -0.19 -2.74
C GLU A 175 14.79 -0.34 -2.28
N ARG A 176 15.12 0.05 -1.04
CA ARG A 176 16.45 -0.15 -0.45
C ARG A 176 16.76 -1.62 -0.24
N PHE A 177 15.78 -2.39 0.26
CA PHE A 177 15.91 -3.82 0.51
C PHE A 177 16.20 -4.59 -0.78
N CYS A 178 15.54 -4.22 -1.88
CA CYS A 178 15.83 -4.77 -3.21
C CYS A 178 17.12 -4.20 -3.87
N GLY A 179 17.92 -3.44 -3.13
CA GLY A 179 19.23 -2.97 -3.58
C GLY A 179 19.20 -1.83 -4.61
N LEU A 180 18.08 -1.13 -4.78
CA LEU A 180 17.98 -0.05 -5.78
C LEU A 180 18.90 1.14 -5.48
N ARG A 181 19.42 1.24 -4.25
CA ARG A 181 20.41 2.25 -3.84
C ARG A 181 21.65 2.24 -4.73
N ARG A 182 22.05 1.09 -5.29
CA ARG A 182 23.21 0.98 -6.19
C ARG A 182 23.05 1.75 -7.51
N PHE A 183 21.82 2.11 -7.86
CA PHE A 183 21.50 2.88 -9.07
C PHE A 183 21.22 4.35 -8.77
N THR A 184 21.48 4.80 -7.55
CA THR A 184 21.23 6.18 -7.13
C THR A 184 22.48 6.82 -6.57
N ALA A 185 22.70 8.10 -6.90
CA ALA A 185 23.71 8.95 -6.28
C ALA A 185 23.04 10.07 -5.46
N PRO A 186 23.61 10.49 -4.33
CA PRO A 186 23.13 11.66 -3.59
C PRO A 186 23.09 12.90 -4.51
N LYS A 187 22.02 13.69 -4.44
CA LYS A 187 21.99 15.00 -5.10
C LYS A 187 22.78 15.97 -4.23
N GLU A 188 23.81 16.60 -4.78
CA GLU A 188 24.53 17.66 -4.07
C GLU A 188 23.55 18.78 -3.75
N THR A 189 23.33 19.04 -2.46
CA THR A 189 22.62 20.24 -2.02
C THR A 189 23.50 21.42 -2.33
N VAL A 190 23.22 22.11 -3.44
CA VAL A 190 23.71 23.47 -3.65
C VAL A 190 23.21 24.29 -2.47
N ALA A 191 24.10 24.66 -1.55
CA ALA A 191 23.75 25.54 -0.45
C ALA A 191 23.15 26.83 -1.04
N PRO A 192 21.97 27.29 -0.60
CA PRO A 192 21.47 28.61 -0.95
C PRO A 192 22.26 29.64 -0.13
N GLY A 193 23.50 29.93 -0.55
CA GLY A 193 24.41 30.73 0.26
C GLY A 193 25.83 30.73 -0.28
N GLY A 194 25.98 31.21 -1.51
CA GLY A 194 27.28 31.43 -2.14
C GLY A 194 27.23 32.66 -3.03
N SER A 195 26.69 33.77 -2.52
CA SER A 195 27.02 35.07 -3.11
C SER A 195 28.53 35.21 -3.01
N ALA A 196 29.17 35.12 -4.17
CA ALA A 196 30.56 35.46 -4.37
C ALA A 196 30.88 36.71 -3.55
N ALA A 197 31.96 36.65 -2.76
CA ALA A 197 32.61 37.83 -2.25
C ALA A 197 33.04 38.66 -3.47
N VAL A 198 32.19 39.61 -3.87
CA VAL A 198 32.46 40.57 -4.92
C VAL A 198 33.50 41.52 -4.35
N GLY A 199 34.71 41.42 -4.90
CA GLY A 199 35.73 42.44 -4.76
C GLY A 199 35.14 43.79 -5.17
N THR A 200 35.34 44.76 -4.28
CA THR A 200 35.15 46.19 -4.51
C THR A 200 35.72 46.63 -5.86
N THR A 201 34.89 47.23 -6.73
CA THR A 201 35.04 48.61 -7.29
C THR A 201 34.23 48.80 -8.57
N GLY A 202 33.39 49.85 -8.63
CA GLY A 202 32.79 50.38 -9.87
C GLY A 202 31.31 50.78 -9.73
N PRO A 203 30.90 52.02 -10.02
CA PRO A 203 29.50 52.44 -10.00
C PRO A 203 28.81 52.00 -11.31
N GLY A 204 28.51 50.71 -11.42
CA GLY A 204 27.66 50.15 -12.45
C GLY A 204 26.32 49.76 -11.85
N ARG A 205 25.26 50.49 -12.23
CA ARG A 205 23.86 50.20 -11.86
C ARG A 205 23.52 48.74 -12.20
N PRO A 206 23.16 47.87 -11.23
CA PRO A 206 22.77 46.51 -11.56
C PRO A 206 21.40 46.56 -12.25
N VAL A 207 21.38 46.35 -13.55
CA VAL A 207 20.15 46.02 -14.27
C VAL A 207 19.79 44.61 -13.84
N GLY A 208 18.90 44.51 -12.84
CA GLY A 208 18.28 43.26 -12.45
C GLY A 208 17.49 42.72 -13.62
N VAL A 209 18.10 41.84 -14.43
CA VAL A 209 17.37 41.04 -15.40
C VAL A 209 16.47 40.14 -14.57
N ALA A 210 15.18 40.48 -14.51
CA ALA A 210 14.16 39.61 -13.95
C ALA A 210 14.18 38.33 -14.80
N THR A 211 14.83 37.28 -14.29
CA THR A 211 14.75 35.95 -14.87
C THR A 211 13.28 35.58 -14.95
N ALA A 212 12.75 35.45 -16.17
CA ALA A 212 11.40 35.02 -16.41
C ALA A 212 11.10 33.75 -15.57
N PRO A 213 9.92 33.64 -14.95
CA PRO A 213 9.58 32.47 -14.15
C PRO A 213 9.71 31.23 -15.02
N ARG A 214 10.71 30.40 -14.71
CA ARG A 214 10.97 29.15 -15.43
C ARG A 214 9.79 28.22 -15.18
N VAL A 215 8.97 28.01 -16.20
CA VAL A 215 7.90 27.01 -16.15
C VAL A 215 8.56 25.63 -16.10
N LEU A 216 8.64 25.06 -14.90
CA LEU A 216 9.14 23.72 -14.69
C LEU A 216 8.08 22.70 -15.15
N SER A 217 8.50 21.65 -15.84
CA SER A 217 7.62 20.52 -16.08
C SER A 217 7.30 19.81 -14.75
N LYS A 218 6.14 19.14 -14.65
CA LYS A 218 5.78 18.35 -13.47
C LYS A 218 6.79 17.25 -13.13
N GLN A 219 7.48 16.75 -14.14
CA GLN A 219 8.58 15.82 -13.97
C GLN A 219 9.77 16.49 -13.25
N GLN A 220 10.18 17.68 -13.70
CA GLN A 220 11.28 18.45 -13.08
C GLN A 220 10.94 18.86 -11.64
N GLU A 221 9.73 19.38 -11.40
CA GLU A 221 9.27 19.74 -10.04
C GLU A 221 9.44 18.55 -9.06
N PHE A 222 9.13 17.34 -9.52
CA PHE A 222 9.23 16.14 -8.70
C PHE A 222 10.67 15.67 -8.54
N ASP A 223 11.46 15.64 -9.61
CA ASP A 223 12.87 15.27 -9.57
C ASP A 223 13.69 16.25 -8.71
N ASP A 224 13.26 17.51 -8.62
CA ASP A 224 13.83 18.50 -7.69
C ASP A 224 13.47 18.25 -6.24
N HIS A 225 12.37 17.56 -5.97
CA HIS A 225 11.99 17.16 -4.61
C HIS A 225 12.78 15.95 -4.10
N LEU A 226 13.43 15.19 -4.98
CA LEU A 226 14.20 14.01 -4.61
C LEU A 226 15.59 14.41 -4.10
N ASN A 227 16.08 13.68 -3.10
CA ASN A 227 17.44 13.85 -2.58
C ASN A 227 18.47 12.93 -3.25
N TYR A 228 18.12 12.33 -4.40
CA TYR A 228 19.00 11.49 -5.18
C TYR A 228 18.77 11.69 -6.69
N VAL A 229 19.80 11.37 -7.47
CA VAL A 229 19.74 11.24 -8.92
C VAL A 229 19.86 9.78 -9.32
N VAL A 230 19.19 9.39 -10.40
CA VAL A 230 19.23 8.02 -10.94
C VAL A 230 20.39 7.93 -11.94
N THR A 231 21.25 6.92 -11.78
CA THR A 231 22.49 6.73 -12.58
C THR A 231 22.27 5.90 -13.86
N ILE A 232 21.14 5.22 -13.97
CA ILE A 232 20.73 4.42 -15.13
C ILE A 232 19.58 5.10 -15.88
N ALA A 233 19.25 4.59 -17.07
CA ALA A 233 18.07 5.05 -17.81
C ALA A 233 16.80 4.99 -16.93
N ARG A 234 16.05 6.11 -16.86
CA ARG A 234 14.91 6.27 -15.94
C ARG A 234 13.87 5.18 -16.07
N TRP A 235 13.51 4.78 -17.29
CA TRP A 235 12.54 3.72 -17.51
C TRP A 235 12.99 2.38 -16.91
N ARG A 236 14.30 2.05 -16.98
CA ARG A 236 14.85 0.84 -16.35
C ARG A 236 14.73 0.92 -14.84
N PHE A 237 15.02 2.07 -14.27
CA PHE A 237 14.88 2.30 -12.84
C PHE A 237 13.43 2.18 -12.36
N GLU A 238 12.47 2.76 -13.09
CA GLU A 238 11.05 2.64 -12.75
C GLU A 238 10.54 1.20 -12.88
N LEU A 239 11.00 0.42 -13.88
CA LEU A 239 10.69 -1.01 -13.97
C LEU A 239 11.29 -1.81 -12.80
N LEU A 240 12.51 -1.50 -12.38
CA LEU A 240 13.12 -2.11 -11.19
C LEU A 240 12.36 -1.75 -9.91
N ARG A 241 11.84 -0.51 -9.81
CA ARG A 241 10.95 -0.11 -8.70
C ARG A 241 9.66 -0.90 -8.72
N LEU A 242 9.01 -1.02 -9.88
CA LEU A 242 7.80 -1.82 -10.03
C LEU A 242 8.06 -3.28 -9.62
N GLY A 243 9.15 -3.88 -10.11
CA GLY A 243 9.53 -5.24 -9.76
C GLY A 243 9.80 -5.42 -8.26
N ALA A 244 10.53 -4.47 -7.64
CA ALA A 244 10.76 -4.48 -6.20
C ALA A 244 9.44 -4.48 -5.43
N TRP A 245 8.57 -3.52 -5.71
CA TRP A 245 7.25 -3.39 -5.08
C TRP A 245 6.39 -4.63 -5.29
N PHE A 246 6.30 -5.12 -6.53
CA PHE A 246 5.53 -6.30 -6.88
C PHE A 246 6.00 -7.52 -6.08
N ILE A 247 7.30 -7.84 -6.11
CA ILE A 247 7.86 -8.98 -5.36
C ILE A 247 7.63 -8.79 -3.85
N GLY A 248 7.88 -7.59 -3.33
CA GLY A 248 7.71 -7.27 -1.91
C GLY A 248 6.28 -7.50 -1.44
N PHE A 249 5.29 -7.03 -2.19
CA PHE A 249 3.87 -7.28 -1.90
C PHE A 249 3.55 -8.77 -1.98
N GLN A 250 3.91 -9.44 -3.07
CA GLN A 250 3.54 -10.84 -3.31
C GLN A 250 4.13 -11.76 -2.23
N VAL A 251 5.44 -11.69 -1.99
CA VAL A 251 6.12 -12.55 -1.03
C VAL A 251 5.66 -12.28 0.40
N SER A 252 5.56 -11.01 0.81
CA SER A 252 5.11 -10.68 2.17
C SER A 252 3.66 -11.08 2.41
N PHE A 253 2.80 -10.95 1.40
CA PHE A 253 1.38 -11.31 1.49
C PHE A 253 1.21 -12.81 1.68
N VAL A 254 1.89 -13.63 0.87
CA VAL A 254 1.84 -15.10 1.04
C VAL A 254 2.31 -15.49 2.42
N LEU A 255 3.48 -14.99 2.85
CA LEU A 255 4.11 -15.43 4.09
C LEU A 255 3.38 -14.96 5.34
N LEU A 256 2.76 -13.77 5.31
CA LEU A 256 2.19 -13.13 6.51
C LEU A 256 0.67 -13.19 6.57
N LEU A 257 -0.03 -13.51 5.48
CA LEU A 257 -1.48 -13.70 5.46
C LEU A 257 -1.86 -15.11 5.01
N VAL A 258 -1.55 -15.48 3.76
CA VAL A 258 -2.06 -16.73 3.18
C VAL A 258 -1.59 -17.98 3.93
N VAL A 259 -0.28 -18.10 4.20
CA VAL A 259 0.27 -19.26 4.91
C VAL A 259 -0.31 -19.37 6.33
N PRO A 260 -0.33 -18.31 7.17
CA PRO A 260 -0.99 -18.38 8.47
C PRO A 260 -2.46 -18.79 8.41
N LEU A 261 -3.22 -18.30 7.43
CA LEU A 261 -4.63 -18.63 7.26
C LEU A 261 -4.84 -20.10 6.86
N LEU A 262 -4.06 -20.60 5.90
CA LEU A 262 -4.08 -22.01 5.52
C LEU A 262 -3.70 -22.92 6.67
N LEU A 263 -2.64 -22.57 7.41
CA LEU A 263 -2.23 -23.30 8.60
C LEU A 263 -3.33 -23.31 9.65
N MET A 264 -3.98 -22.17 9.88
CA MET A 264 -5.09 -22.06 10.83
C MET A 264 -6.26 -22.97 10.42
N ARG A 265 -6.65 -22.99 9.14
CA ARG A 265 -7.69 -23.93 8.65
C ARG A 265 -7.30 -25.39 8.88
N ILE A 266 -6.06 -25.76 8.54
CA ILE A 266 -5.54 -27.13 8.72
C ILE A 266 -5.51 -27.52 10.20
N LEU A 267 -5.03 -26.64 11.08
CA LEU A 267 -4.88 -26.90 12.51
C LEU A 267 -6.22 -26.95 13.25
N THR A 268 -7.20 -26.15 12.82
CA THR A 268 -8.54 -26.15 13.42
C THR A 268 -9.40 -27.30 12.91
N GLY A 269 -9.11 -27.83 11.71
CA GLY A 269 -9.87 -28.93 11.11
C GLY A 269 -11.33 -28.59 10.81
N ILE A 270 -11.69 -27.30 10.85
CA ILE A 270 -13.04 -26.83 10.58
C ILE A 270 -13.29 -26.94 9.08
N SER A 271 -14.40 -27.58 8.72
CA SER A 271 -14.85 -27.74 7.34
C SER A 271 -16.08 -26.88 7.06
N SER A 272 -16.18 -26.33 5.87
CA SER A 272 -17.40 -25.69 5.37
C SER A 272 -18.13 -26.62 4.40
N PRO A 273 -19.47 -26.72 4.45
CA PRO A 273 -20.24 -27.42 3.42
C PRO A 273 -20.25 -26.66 2.08
N TYR A 274 -19.92 -25.37 2.08
CA TYR A 274 -19.93 -24.51 0.90
C TYR A 274 -18.55 -24.32 0.27
N ILE A 275 -17.50 -24.56 1.04
CA ILE A 275 -16.11 -24.36 0.65
C ILE A 275 -15.37 -25.66 0.90
N PRO A 276 -15.07 -26.45 -0.16
CA PRO A 276 -14.38 -27.73 -0.02
C PRO A 276 -12.97 -27.56 0.54
#